data_AF-A0A133YX86-F1
#
_entry.id   AF-A0A133YX86-F1
#
_cell.length_a   1.000
_cell.length_b   1.000
_cell.length_c   1.000
_cell.angle_alpha   90.00
_cell.angle_beta   90.00
_cell.angle_gamma   90.00
#
_symmetry.space_group_name_H-M   'P 1'
#
loop_
_entity.id
_entity.type
_entity.pdbx_description
1 polymer ?
#
loop_
_entity_poly.entity_id
_entity_poly.type
_entity_poly.pdbx_seq_one_letter_code
_entity_poly.pdbx_strand_id
1 'polypeptide(L)'
;MNMDNLYNYFLRYNEKINFLTIKNIKIENREYTNIDFPINSKVLLKNIKENTFKNEISTKYFIEGIILLNAIDSSFNNIEILNKFLNSFKNDTIINIVKSKLYFKNLTFDNILYNVLILRGLVVLNKINDYIKKLYIKNLIMILDYLDENFKALFLNEIKLELSKLFFKNENDPYINILYGDLNLKEKFYIKSNSFYVRALNFSNDRFLKENISNKISSIKVKVEIENLLQLIDKFQYEKALKILSTINDDKNLDKEDYYWIAYSYNKLNETNLAIKYYEKSLKLNADFLNIFIELGLLYYKINKINKALKIFEDGLNIYIDDEKLMFNKIILELKLNMFEKAKKDIDKILLYEDLDNTIMNDILYLKNLYENDLNK
;
A
#
# COMPACT_ATOMS: atom_id res chain seq x y z
N MET A 1 -14.19 24.19 14.60
CA MET A 1 -14.09 22.75 14.91
C MET A 1 -13.35 22.12 13.75
N ASN A 2 -12.19 21.49 13.99
CA ASN A 2 -11.33 20.89 12.96
C ASN A 2 -12.18 19.96 12.06
N MET A 3 -12.56 20.44 10.88
CA MET A 3 -13.18 19.58 9.87
C MET A 3 -12.07 18.67 9.35
N ASP A 4 -12.17 17.39 9.70
CA ASP A 4 -11.18 16.35 9.45
C ASP A 4 -10.62 16.37 8.01
N ASN A 5 -9.32 16.12 7.85
CA ASN A 5 -8.71 15.97 6.52
C ASN A 5 -9.38 14.86 5.68
N LEU A 6 -10.03 13.87 6.32
CA LEU A 6 -10.83 12.84 5.66
C LEU A 6 -12.15 13.39 5.09
N TYR A 7 -12.77 14.38 5.74
CA TYR A 7 -13.96 15.06 5.24
C TYR A 7 -13.65 15.76 3.90
N ASN A 8 -12.52 16.48 3.84
CA ASN A 8 -12.08 17.15 2.62
C ASN A 8 -11.80 16.18 1.46
N TYR A 9 -11.37 14.95 1.76
CA TYR A 9 -11.23 13.92 0.73
C TYR A 9 -12.60 13.54 0.14
N PHE A 10 -13.59 13.25 0.99
CA PHE A 10 -14.90 12.78 0.51
C PHE A 10 -15.73 13.87 -0.15
N LEU A 11 -15.56 15.13 0.25
CA LEU A 11 -16.25 16.28 -0.35
C LEU A 11 -15.98 16.41 -1.86
N ARG A 12 -14.83 15.90 -2.34
CA ARG A 12 -14.47 15.86 -3.77
C ARG A 12 -15.39 14.99 -4.63
N TYR A 13 -16.26 14.18 -4.02
CA TYR A 13 -17.19 13.28 -4.70
C TYR A 13 -18.63 13.79 -4.71
N ASN A 14 -18.84 15.11 -4.56
CA ASN A 14 -20.17 15.72 -4.57
C ASN A 14 -20.93 15.48 -5.88
N GLU A 15 -20.24 15.28 -7.00
CA GLU A 15 -20.83 14.96 -8.31
C GLU A 15 -21.54 13.60 -8.34
N LYS A 16 -21.27 12.73 -7.35
CA LYS A 16 -21.97 11.44 -7.19
C LYS A 16 -23.38 11.59 -6.64
N ILE A 17 -23.77 12.80 -6.22
CA ILE A 17 -25.10 13.11 -5.71
C ILE A 17 -25.74 14.19 -6.59
N ASN A 18 -26.97 13.91 -7.01
CA ASN A 18 -27.88 14.90 -7.57
C ASN A 18 -29.08 15.07 -6.64
N PHE A 19 -29.93 16.05 -6.92
CA PHE A 19 -31.12 16.32 -6.11
C PHE A 19 -32.40 16.29 -6.94
N LEU A 20 -33.47 15.80 -6.34
CA LEU A 20 -34.83 15.94 -6.85
C LEU A 20 -35.66 16.70 -5.83
N THR A 21 -36.31 17.77 -6.27
CA THR A 21 -37.18 18.57 -5.42
C THR A 21 -38.50 17.84 -5.20
N ILE A 22 -38.75 17.43 -3.95
CA ILE A 22 -40.03 16.88 -3.52
C ILE A 22 -40.96 18.02 -3.15
N LYS A 23 -42.04 18.19 -3.93
CA LYS A 23 -42.99 19.30 -3.78
C LYS A 23 -43.66 19.31 -2.41
N ASN A 24 -44.15 18.17 -1.94
CA ASN A 24 -44.82 18.02 -0.65
C ASN A 24 -44.40 16.68 -0.01
N ILE A 25 -44.00 16.70 1.26
CA ILE A 25 -43.69 15.49 2.03
C ILE A 25 -44.04 15.67 3.51
N LYS A 26 -44.50 14.61 4.15
CA LYS A 26 -44.78 14.58 5.59
C LYS A 26 -43.73 13.74 6.31
N ILE A 27 -43.05 14.35 7.28
CA ILE A 27 -42.01 13.70 8.11
C ILE A 27 -42.33 14.00 9.57
N GLU A 28 -42.41 12.96 10.42
CA GLU A 28 -42.68 13.10 11.87
C GLU A 28 -43.87 14.04 12.19
N ASN A 29 -44.96 13.89 11.44
CA ASN A 29 -46.19 14.69 11.54
C ASN A 29 -46.08 16.17 11.13
N ARG A 30 -44.96 16.61 10.55
CA ARG A 30 -44.79 17.94 9.95
C ARG A 30 -44.81 17.85 8.44
N GLU A 31 -45.45 18.82 7.79
CA GLU A 31 -45.46 18.97 6.35
C GLU A 31 -44.30 19.88 5.91
N TYR A 32 -43.63 19.46 4.86
CA TYR A 32 -42.54 20.17 4.24
C TYR A 32 -42.83 20.34 2.76
N THR A 33 -42.47 21.50 2.22
CA THR A 33 -42.67 21.82 0.81
C THR A 33 -41.35 22.15 0.13
N ASN A 34 -41.23 21.78 -1.15
CA ASN A 34 -40.08 22.04 -2.01
C ASN A 34 -38.73 21.67 -1.38
N ILE A 35 -38.60 20.46 -0.82
CA ILE A 35 -37.34 19.98 -0.26
C ILE A 35 -36.57 19.16 -1.29
N ASP A 36 -35.30 19.50 -1.44
CA ASP A 36 -34.35 18.76 -2.28
C ASP A 36 -33.90 17.48 -1.59
N PHE A 37 -34.26 16.34 -2.19
CA PHE A 37 -33.84 15.02 -1.75
C PHE A 37 -32.68 14.52 -2.59
N PRO A 38 -31.58 14.06 -1.97
CA PRO A 38 -30.43 13.54 -2.68
C PRO A 38 -30.76 12.20 -3.36
N ILE A 39 -30.19 11.99 -4.54
CA ILE A 39 -30.25 10.76 -5.31
C ILE A 39 -28.87 10.47 -5.92
N ASN A 40 -28.46 9.20 -5.93
CA ASN A 40 -27.22 8.79 -6.59
C ASN A 40 -27.25 9.14 -8.08
N SER A 41 -26.23 9.85 -8.57
CA SER A 41 -26.12 10.30 -9.96
C SER A 41 -26.23 9.14 -10.97
N LYS A 42 -25.63 7.99 -10.69
CA LYS A 42 -25.73 6.80 -11.57
C LYS A 42 -27.15 6.26 -11.64
N VAL A 43 -27.87 6.27 -10.51
CA VAL A 43 -29.28 5.85 -10.44
C VAL A 43 -30.16 6.81 -11.22
N LEU A 44 -30.01 8.12 -11.01
CA LEU A 44 -30.78 9.15 -11.72
C LEU A 44 -30.60 9.01 -13.23
N LEU A 45 -29.35 8.99 -13.70
CA LEU A 45 -29.04 8.87 -15.14
C LEU A 45 -29.58 7.58 -15.76
N LYS A 46 -29.46 6.45 -15.06
CA LYS A 46 -29.99 5.16 -15.54
C LYS A 46 -31.51 5.21 -15.72
N ASN A 47 -32.23 5.71 -14.71
CA ASN A 47 -33.70 5.73 -14.75
C ASN A 47 -34.25 6.75 -15.76
N ILE A 48 -33.55 7.86 -16.01
CA ILE A 48 -33.88 8.80 -17.10
C ILE A 48 -33.72 8.11 -18.46
N LYS A 49 -32.58 7.44 -18.70
CA LYS A 49 -32.33 6.73 -19.97
C LYS A 49 -33.32 5.60 -20.22
N GLU A 50 -33.67 4.85 -19.18
CA GLU A 50 -34.59 3.71 -19.26
C GLU A 50 -36.07 4.12 -19.17
N ASN A 51 -36.37 5.42 -19.01
CA ASN A 51 -37.73 5.94 -18.89
C ASN A 51 -38.56 5.31 -17.74
N THR A 52 -37.91 4.92 -16.64
CA THR A 52 -38.53 4.18 -15.52
C THR A 52 -39.13 5.09 -14.45
N PHE A 53 -38.80 6.39 -14.41
CA PHE A 53 -39.37 7.37 -13.47
C PHE A 53 -40.77 7.87 -13.81
N LYS A 54 -41.49 7.21 -14.73
CA LYS A 54 -42.75 7.74 -15.28
C LYS A 54 -43.89 7.85 -14.28
N ASN A 55 -43.98 6.97 -13.28
CA ASN A 55 -45.14 6.93 -12.38
C ASN A 55 -44.78 7.08 -10.88
N GLU A 56 -43.72 6.43 -10.38
CA GLU A 56 -43.32 6.50 -8.97
C GLU A 56 -41.81 6.33 -8.80
N ILE A 57 -41.21 7.05 -7.86
CA ILE A 57 -39.79 6.91 -7.50
C ILE A 57 -39.68 6.13 -6.19
N SER A 58 -38.94 5.02 -6.22
CA SER A 58 -38.73 4.21 -5.01
C SER A 58 -38.02 5.00 -3.92
N THR A 59 -38.57 4.97 -2.69
CA THR A 59 -37.95 5.57 -1.50
C THR A 59 -36.56 5.02 -1.20
N LYS A 60 -36.23 3.81 -1.69
CA LYS A 60 -34.88 3.21 -1.57
C LYS A 60 -33.79 4.03 -2.27
N TYR A 61 -34.14 4.81 -3.30
CA TYR A 61 -33.18 5.70 -3.98
C TYR A 61 -32.85 6.93 -3.13
N PHE A 62 -33.86 7.48 -2.46
CA PHE A 62 -33.68 8.59 -1.53
C PHE A 62 -32.95 8.16 -0.25
N ILE A 63 -33.25 6.98 0.30
CA ILE A 63 -32.52 6.41 1.44
C ILE A 63 -31.02 6.29 1.10
N GLU A 64 -30.69 5.73 -0.07
CA GLU A 64 -29.30 5.67 -0.54
C GLU A 64 -28.68 7.06 -0.69
N GLY A 65 -29.39 7.99 -1.34
CA GLY A 65 -28.89 9.34 -1.57
C GLY A 65 -28.59 10.08 -0.27
N ILE A 66 -29.45 9.93 0.76
CA ILE A 66 -29.25 10.57 2.07
C ILE A 66 -28.01 9.98 2.78
N ILE A 67 -27.82 8.65 2.70
CA ILE A 67 -26.63 8.00 3.26
C ILE A 67 -25.36 8.49 2.55
N LEU A 68 -25.38 8.55 1.21
CA LEU A 68 -24.25 9.09 0.43
C LEU A 68 -23.99 10.55 0.77
N LEU A 69 -25.03 11.37 0.96
CA LEU A 69 -24.88 12.77 1.34
C LEU A 69 -24.19 12.91 2.69
N ASN A 70 -24.62 12.18 3.71
CA ASN A 70 -23.95 12.16 5.01
C ASN A 70 -22.49 11.66 4.89
N ALA A 71 -22.19 10.79 3.91
CA ALA A 71 -20.84 10.32 3.67
C ALA A 71 -19.93 11.35 3.00
N ILE A 72 -20.49 12.26 2.19
CA ILE A 72 -19.74 13.23 1.38
C ILE A 72 -19.70 14.61 2.04
N ASP A 73 -20.87 15.09 2.47
CA ASP A 73 -21.08 16.41 3.06
C ASP A 73 -22.12 16.31 4.19
N SER A 74 -21.65 15.92 5.37
CA SER A 74 -22.47 15.91 6.58
C SER A 74 -22.85 17.30 7.10
N SER A 75 -22.37 18.38 6.45
CA SER A 75 -22.69 19.76 6.80
C SER A 75 -23.73 20.41 5.88
N PHE A 76 -24.28 19.65 4.93
CA PHE A 76 -25.25 20.15 3.96
C PHE A 76 -26.48 20.79 4.60
N ASN A 77 -26.96 21.92 4.06
CA ASN A 77 -27.99 22.77 4.68
C ASN A 77 -29.27 22.02 5.10
N ASN A 78 -29.73 21.04 4.32
CA ASN A 78 -30.97 20.29 4.61
C ASN A 78 -30.74 18.96 5.35
N ILE A 79 -29.52 18.69 5.81
CA ILE A 79 -29.13 17.36 6.32
C ILE A 79 -29.98 16.91 7.51
N GLU A 80 -30.38 17.83 8.40
CA GLU A 80 -31.19 17.51 9.57
C GLU A 80 -32.58 16.97 9.19
N ILE A 81 -33.25 17.60 8.21
CA ILE A 81 -34.58 17.19 7.76
C ILE A 81 -34.48 15.83 7.04
N LEU A 82 -33.45 15.67 6.21
CA LEU A 82 -33.18 14.40 5.52
C LEU A 82 -32.88 13.27 6.50
N ASN A 83 -32.15 13.54 7.58
CA ASN A 83 -31.86 12.56 8.63
C ASN A 83 -33.12 12.19 9.43
N LYS A 84 -34.04 13.13 9.67
CA LYS A 84 -35.38 12.81 10.24
C LYS A 84 -36.20 11.91 9.33
N PHE A 85 -36.23 12.19 8.03
CA PHE A 85 -36.87 11.29 7.06
C PHE A 85 -36.26 9.89 7.12
N LEU A 86 -34.93 9.79 7.12
CA LEU A 86 -34.23 8.50 7.21
C LEU A 86 -34.55 7.77 8.53
N ASN A 87 -34.68 8.49 9.64
CA ASN A 87 -35.00 7.91 10.95
C ASN A 87 -36.44 7.40 11.07
N SER A 88 -37.34 7.76 10.15
CA SER A 88 -38.68 7.15 10.07
C SER A 88 -38.65 5.67 9.66
N PHE A 89 -37.52 5.18 9.13
CA PHE A 89 -37.33 3.78 8.76
C PHE A 89 -36.60 3.00 9.86
N LYS A 90 -36.99 1.73 10.05
CA LYS A 90 -36.27 0.81 10.95
C LYS A 90 -34.82 0.64 10.49
N ASN A 91 -33.89 0.58 11.45
CA ASN A 91 -32.46 0.46 11.16
C ASN A 91 -32.13 -0.78 10.31
N ASP A 92 -32.76 -1.93 10.59
CA ASP A 92 -32.57 -3.16 9.80
C ASP A 92 -33.00 -2.99 8.34
N THR A 93 -34.04 -2.21 8.08
CA THR A 93 -34.49 -1.90 6.72
C THR A 93 -33.40 -1.12 5.97
N ILE A 94 -32.80 -0.12 6.62
CA ILE A 94 -31.71 0.69 6.05
C ILE A 94 -30.49 -0.20 5.77
N ILE A 95 -30.08 -1.02 6.74
CA ILE A 95 -28.94 -1.92 6.61
C ILE A 95 -29.16 -2.93 5.48
N ASN A 96 -30.37 -3.49 5.34
CA ASN A 96 -30.68 -4.43 4.26
C ASN A 96 -30.65 -3.77 2.87
N ILE A 97 -31.12 -2.52 2.77
CA ILE A 97 -30.98 -1.74 1.52
C ILE A 97 -29.51 -1.56 1.18
N VAL A 98 -28.67 -1.14 2.13
CA VAL A 98 -27.23 -0.95 1.90
C VAL A 98 -26.57 -2.27 1.48
N LYS A 99 -26.81 -3.36 2.20
CA LYS A 99 -26.28 -4.70 1.86
C LYS A 99 -26.61 -5.12 0.43
N SER A 100 -27.83 -4.84 -0.04
CA SER A 100 -28.26 -5.19 -1.40
C SER A 100 -27.54 -4.40 -2.50
N LYS A 101 -26.86 -3.30 -2.15
CA LYS A 101 -26.18 -2.42 -3.11
C LYS A 101 -24.65 -2.57 -3.09
N LEU A 102 -24.07 -3.22 -2.07
CA LEU A 102 -22.63 -3.37 -1.97
C LEU A 102 -22.07 -4.25 -3.11
N TYR A 103 -20.96 -3.79 -3.69
CA TYR A 103 -20.22 -4.53 -4.71
C TYR A 103 -19.22 -5.48 -4.04
N PHE A 104 -19.48 -6.78 -4.13
CA PHE A 104 -18.55 -7.83 -3.66
C PHE A 104 -17.73 -8.47 -4.78
N LYS A 105 -18.11 -8.25 -6.03
CA LYS A 105 -17.45 -8.71 -7.26
C LYS A 105 -17.08 -7.49 -8.11
N ASN A 106 -16.16 -7.65 -9.07
CA ASN A 106 -15.69 -6.57 -9.96
C ASN A 106 -15.19 -5.35 -9.19
N LEU A 107 -14.11 -5.54 -8.44
CA LEU A 107 -13.58 -4.58 -7.47
C LEU A 107 -12.77 -3.46 -8.14
N THR A 108 -13.41 -2.68 -9.00
CA THR A 108 -12.85 -1.45 -9.57
C THR A 108 -12.80 -0.35 -8.51
N PHE A 109 -11.95 0.65 -8.69
CA PHE A 109 -11.88 1.84 -7.83
C PHE A 109 -13.28 2.44 -7.56
N ASP A 110 -14.07 2.61 -8.62
CA ASP A 110 -15.40 3.19 -8.57
C ASP A 110 -16.39 2.40 -7.69
N ASN A 111 -16.31 1.07 -7.73
CA ASN A 111 -17.16 0.18 -6.94
C ASN A 111 -16.70 0.12 -5.48
N ILE A 112 -15.38 0.10 -5.24
CA ILE A 112 -14.80 0.17 -3.89
C ILE A 112 -15.15 1.51 -3.24
N LEU A 113 -14.98 2.62 -3.97
CA LEU A 113 -15.30 3.96 -3.50
C LEU A 113 -16.80 4.07 -3.16
N TYR A 114 -17.69 3.53 -3.99
CA TYR A 114 -19.11 3.47 -3.67
C TYR A 114 -19.38 2.73 -2.36
N ASN A 115 -18.77 1.56 -2.16
CA ASN A 115 -18.90 0.82 -0.90
C ASN A 115 -18.38 1.64 0.29
N VAL A 116 -17.21 2.27 0.15
CA VAL A 116 -16.63 3.12 1.19
C VAL A 116 -17.59 4.25 1.55
N LEU A 117 -18.12 4.98 0.57
CA LEU A 117 -19.06 6.07 0.79
C LEU A 117 -20.32 5.60 1.51
N ILE A 118 -20.97 4.55 1.01
CA ILE A 118 -22.24 4.12 1.61
C ILE A 118 -22.07 3.56 3.03
N LEU A 119 -20.95 2.86 3.29
CA LEU A 119 -20.61 2.35 4.62
C LEU A 119 -20.18 3.48 5.56
N ARG A 120 -19.41 4.47 5.08
CA ARG A 120 -19.08 5.68 5.83
C ARG A 120 -20.34 6.45 6.22
N GLY A 121 -21.29 6.60 5.31
CA GLY A 121 -22.55 7.28 5.59
C GLY A 121 -23.29 6.65 6.77
N LEU A 122 -23.32 5.32 6.85
CA LEU A 122 -23.87 4.61 8.02
C LEU A 122 -23.08 4.89 9.30
N VAL A 123 -21.75 4.95 9.23
CA VAL A 123 -20.88 5.29 10.37
C VAL A 123 -21.19 6.69 10.88
N VAL A 124 -21.23 7.70 10.00
CA VAL A 124 -21.55 9.10 10.35
C VAL A 124 -22.94 9.22 10.97
N LEU A 125 -23.91 8.46 10.46
CA LEU A 125 -25.28 8.42 10.97
C LEU A 125 -25.43 7.62 12.27
N ASN A 126 -24.35 7.03 12.81
CA ASN A 126 -24.37 6.09 13.93
C ASN A 126 -25.35 4.90 13.72
N LYS A 127 -25.56 4.50 12.46
CA LYS A 127 -26.43 3.37 12.05
C LYS A 127 -25.59 2.13 11.74
N ILE A 128 -24.75 1.73 12.69
CA ILE A 128 -23.78 0.63 12.50
C ILE A 128 -23.99 -0.51 13.48
N ASN A 129 -23.58 -1.70 13.06
CA ASN A 129 -23.31 -2.85 13.91
C ASN A 129 -21.89 -3.38 13.59
N ASP A 130 -21.39 -4.33 14.38
CA ASP A 130 -20.03 -4.84 14.20
C ASP A 130 -19.82 -5.47 12.80
N TYR A 131 -20.87 -6.04 12.19
CA TYR A 131 -20.81 -6.55 10.82
C TYR A 131 -20.56 -5.44 9.79
N ILE A 132 -21.33 -4.34 9.84
CA ILE A 132 -21.16 -3.18 8.96
C ILE A 132 -19.78 -2.54 9.18
N LYS A 133 -19.32 -2.46 10.43
CA LYS A 133 -18.00 -1.90 10.74
C LYS A 133 -16.85 -2.73 10.15
N LYS A 134 -16.94 -4.07 10.21
CA LYS A 134 -16.00 -4.96 9.53
C LYS A 134 -16.00 -4.76 8.01
N LEU A 135 -17.17 -4.61 7.39
CA LEU A 135 -17.28 -4.30 5.97
C LEU A 135 -16.68 -2.94 5.62
N TYR A 136 -16.89 -1.93 6.46
CA TYR A 136 -16.33 -0.61 6.27
C TYR A 136 -14.80 -0.67 6.26
N ILE A 137 -14.22 -1.27 7.31
CA ILE A 137 -12.76 -1.45 7.43
C ILE A 137 -12.20 -2.25 6.24
N LYS A 138 -12.87 -3.33 5.83
CA LYS A 138 -12.47 -4.11 4.64
C LYS A 138 -12.34 -3.24 3.40
N ASN A 139 -13.35 -2.41 3.12
CA ASN A 139 -13.34 -1.54 1.93
C ASN A 139 -12.35 -0.38 2.07
N LEU A 140 -12.12 0.12 3.29
CA LEU A 140 -11.03 1.08 3.54
C LEU A 140 -9.65 0.46 3.27
N ILE A 141 -9.39 -0.79 3.68
CA ILE A 141 -8.12 -1.47 3.37
C ILE A 141 -7.95 -1.64 1.85
N MET A 142 -9.04 -1.95 1.14
CA MET A 142 -9.03 -2.13 -0.32
C MET A 142 -8.77 -0.84 -1.07
N ILE A 143 -9.29 0.30 -0.60
CA ILE A 143 -9.12 1.57 -1.32
C ILE A 143 -7.70 2.13 -1.20
N LEU A 144 -6.89 1.69 -0.21
CA LEU A 144 -5.52 2.16 0.02
C LEU A 144 -4.63 2.08 -1.23
N ASP A 145 -4.86 1.10 -2.10
CA ASP A 145 -4.08 0.91 -3.34
C ASP A 145 -4.27 2.04 -4.36
N TYR A 146 -5.32 2.85 -4.20
CA TYR A 146 -5.70 3.92 -5.12
C TYR A 146 -5.44 5.31 -4.55
N LEU A 147 -4.89 5.41 -3.33
CA LEU A 147 -4.66 6.68 -2.65
C LEU A 147 -3.22 7.17 -2.87
N ASP A 148 -3.07 8.48 -2.97
CA ASP A 148 -1.76 9.11 -2.77
C ASP A 148 -1.29 8.97 -1.32
N GLU A 149 0.00 9.19 -1.07
CA GLU A 149 0.60 8.97 0.25
C GLU A 149 -0.02 9.86 1.35
N ASN A 150 -0.48 11.07 0.99
CA ASN A 150 -1.11 11.98 1.94
C ASN A 150 -2.45 11.42 2.45
N PHE A 151 -3.33 10.97 1.55
CA PHE A 151 -4.62 10.38 1.95
C PHE A 151 -4.45 8.99 2.55
N LYS A 152 -3.49 8.21 2.07
CA LYS A 152 -3.21 6.88 2.58
C LYS A 152 -2.92 6.90 4.09
N ALA A 153 -2.13 7.85 4.57
CA ALA A 153 -1.86 8.02 6.00
C ALA A 153 -3.15 8.27 6.82
N LEU A 154 -4.05 9.11 6.31
CA LEU A 154 -5.33 9.42 6.97
C LEU A 154 -6.25 8.19 7.04
N PHE A 155 -6.35 7.44 5.94
CA PHE A 155 -7.15 6.22 5.87
C PHE A 155 -6.58 5.12 6.78
N LEU A 156 -5.24 4.98 6.84
CA LEU A 156 -4.59 4.04 7.75
C LEU A 156 -4.92 4.35 9.22
N ASN A 157 -4.97 5.63 9.61
CA ASN A 157 -5.36 6.03 10.96
C ASN A 157 -6.81 5.67 11.27
N GLU A 158 -7.74 5.98 10.37
CA GLU A 158 -9.16 5.60 10.50
C GLU A 158 -9.33 4.09 10.64
N ILE A 159 -8.65 3.30 9.78
CA ILE A 159 -8.66 1.84 9.84
C ILE A 159 -8.17 1.35 11.19
N LYS A 160 -7.00 1.82 11.67
CA LYS A 160 -6.40 1.39 12.94
C LYS A 160 -7.29 1.72 14.13
N LEU A 161 -7.89 2.91 14.14
CA LEU A 161 -8.84 3.35 15.16
C LEU A 161 -10.08 2.44 15.18
N GLU A 162 -10.74 2.25 14.05
CA GLU A 162 -11.98 1.48 13.97
C GLU A 162 -11.75 -0.01 14.23
N LEU A 163 -10.63 -0.55 13.76
CA LEU A 163 -10.25 -1.94 13.97
C LEU A 163 -9.88 -2.22 15.43
N SER A 164 -9.17 -1.31 16.11
CA SER A 164 -8.86 -1.45 17.55
C SER A 164 -10.11 -1.48 18.43
N LYS A 165 -11.11 -0.64 18.12
CA LYS A 165 -12.42 -0.66 18.82
C LYS A 165 -13.13 -2.01 18.68
N LEU A 166 -13.05 -2.67 17.52
CA LEU A 166 -13.59 -4.02 17.33
C LEU A 166 -12.79 -5.06 18.09
N PHE A 167 -11.46 -4.98 18.02
CA PHE A 167 -10.55 -5.92 18.67
C PHE A 167 -10.73 -5.95 20.18
N PHE A 168 -10.88 -4.78 20.82
CA PHE A 168 -11.11 -4.68 22.25
C PHE A 168 -12.40 -5.39 22.69
N LYS A 169 -13.44 -5.41 21.84
CA LYS A 169 -14.69 -6.12 22.13
C LYS A 169 -14.56 -7.64 22.01
N ASN A 170 -13.86 -8.11 20.97
CA ASN A 170 -13.70 -9.53 20.71
C ASN A 170 -12.43 -9.81 19.90
N GLU A 171 -11.30 -9.95 20.60
CA GLU A 171 -10.00 -10.24 19.98
C GLU A 171 -9.92 -11.62 19.31
N ASN A 172 -10.85 -12.53 19.62
CA ASN A 172 -10.88 -13.89 19.08
C ASN A 172 -11.81 -14.02 17.87
N ASP A 173 -12.40 -12.93 17.39
CA ASP A 173 -13.21 -12.95 16.18
C ASP A 173 -12.34 -13.22 14.93
N PRO A 174 -12.63 -14.28 14.16
CA PRO A 174 -11.82 -14.62 12.99
C PRO A 174 -11.77 -13.51 11.93
N TYR A 175 -12.87 -12.77 11.73
CA TYR A 175 -12.90 -11.70 10.73
C TYR A 175 -12.10 -10.48 11.16
N ILE A 176 -12.07 -10.14 12.46
CA ILE A 176 -11.23 -9.06 12.97
C ILE A 176 -9.75 -9.41 12.76
N ASN A 177 -9.37 -10.65 13.05
CA ASN A 177 -8.01 -11.13 12.84
C ASN A 177 -7.63 -11.16 11.35
N ILE A 178 -8.56 -11.54 10.44
CA ILE A 178 -8.31 -11.42 8.99
C ILE A 178 -8.07 -9.96 8.59
N LEU A 179 -8.85 -9.00 9.11
CA LEU A 179 -8.68 -7.59 8.79
C LEU A 179 -7.32 -7.04 9.29
N TYR A 180 -6.86 -7.44 10.47
CA TYR A 180 -5.49 -7.13 10.90
C TYR A 180 -4.44 -7.78 10.01
N GLY A 181 -4.65 -9.03 9.61
CA GLY A 181 -3.78 -9.73 8.67
C GLY A 181 -3.67 -8.99 7.34
N ASP A 182 -4.81 -8.57 6.77
CA ASP A 182 -4.90 -7.83 5.51
C ASP A 182 -4.25 -6.44 5.62
N LEU A 183 -4.45 -5.73 6.73
CA LEU A 183 -3.81 -4.43 6.98
C LEU A 183 -2.28 -4.55 7.08
N ASN A 184 -1.78 -5.51 7.88
CA ASN A 184 -0.34 -5.73 8.02
C ASN A 184 0.27 -6.17 6.69
N LEU A 185 -0.47 -6.93 5.87
CA LEU A 185 -0.02 -7.29 4.52
C LEU A 185 0.12 -6.06 3.62
N LYS A 186 -0.83 -5.10 3.69
CA LYS A 186 -0.72 -3.82 2.97
C LYS A 186 0.48 -3.00 3.41
N GLU A 187 0.80 -3.02 4.71
CA GLU A 187 1.98 -2.36 5.27
C GLU A 187 3.27 -3.19 5.11
N LYS A 188 3.22 -4.35 4.41
CA LYS A 188 4.34 -5.28 4.17
C LYS A 188 4.97 -5.88 5.45
N PHE A 189 4.22 -5.95 6.55
CA PHE A 189 4.60 -6.67 7.78
C PHE A 189 4.11 -8.13 7.72
N TYR A 190 4.81 -8.99 6.98
CA TYR A 190 4.37 -10.34 6.66
C TYR A 190 4.32 -11.26 7.89
N ILE A 191 5.28 -11.20 8.81
CA ILE A 191 5.26 -12.00 10.05
C ILE A 191 4.03 -11.65 10.89
N LYS A 192 3.75 -10.35 11.07
CA LYS A 192 2.56 -9.89 11.79
C LYS A 192 1.29 -10.32 11.07
N SER A 193 1.23 -10.12 9.75
CA SER A 193 0.12 -10.55 8.92
C SER A 193 -0.19 -12.05 9.10
N ASN A 194 0.84 -12.89 9.01
CA ASN A 194 0.73 -14.32 9.21
C ASN A 194 0.27 -14.68 10.63
N SER A 195 0.77 -14.01 11.66
CA SER A 195 0.36 -14.26 13.05
C SER A 195 -1.15 -14.04 13.25
N PHE A 196 -1.70 -12.99 12.64
CA PHE A 196 -3.13 -12.71 12.68
C PHE A 196 -3.95 -13.72 11.86
N TYR A 197 -3.46 -14.15 10.69
CA TYR A 197 -4.13 -15.21 9.94
C TYR A 197 -4.14 -16.54 10.69
N VAL A 198 -3.03 -16.94 11.32
CA VAL A 198 -2.99 -18.15 12.16
C VAL A 198 -3.98 -18.02 13.32
N ARG A 199 -4.04 -16.86 13.98
CA ARG A 199 -5.04 -16.59 15.02
C ARG A 199 -6.46 -16.71 14.49
N ALA A 200 -6.77 -16.15 13.31
CA ALA A 200 -8.08 -16.29 12.66
C ALA A 200 -8.42 -17.75 12.35
N LEU A 201 -7.43 -18.54 11.90
CA LEU A 201 -7.60 -19.95 11.57
C LEU A 201 -7.98 -20.78 12.81
N ASN A 202 -7.32 -20.50 13.94
CA ASN A 202 -7.54 -21.18 15.22
C ASN A 202 -8.94 -20.94 15.79
N PHE A 203 -9.46 -19.71 15.67
CA PHE A 203 -10.78 -19.36 16.19
C PHE A 203 -11.93 -19.53 15.19
N SER A 204 -11.63 -19.90 13.94
CA SER A 204 -12.66 -20.19 12.94
C SER A 204 -13.25 -21.57 13.15
N ASN A 205 -14.57 -21.70 13.00
CA ASN A 205 -15.25 -22.99 12.88
C ASN A 205 -15.77 -23.26 11.45
N ASP A 206 -15.77 -22.23 10.59
CA ASP A 206 -16.29 -22.34 9.23
C ASP A 206 -15.23 -22.91 8.28
N ARG A 207 -15.58 -24.00 7.59
CA ARG A 207 -14.65 -24.74 6.70
C ARG A 207 -14.17 -23.86 5.54
N PHE A 208 -15.07 -23.13 4.91
CA PHE A 208 -14.75 -22.27 3.77
C PHE A 208 -13.84 -21.11 4.18
N LEU A 209 -14.09 -20.51 5.34
CA LEU A 209 -13.23 -19.47 5.91
C LEU A 209 -11.84 -20.02 6.25
N LYS A 210 -11.74 -21.22 6.82
CA LYS A 210 -10.44 -21.86 7.09
C LYS A 210 -9.63 -22.08 5.82
N GLU A 211 -10.28 -22.53 4.75
CA GLU A 211 -9.64 -22.70 3.44
C GLU A 211 -9.13 -21.36 2.88
N ASN A 212 -9.96 -20.32 2.93
CA ASN A 212 -9.56 -18.97 2.51
C ASN A 212 -8.36 -18.43 3.32
N ILE A 213 -8.36 -18.61 4.64
CA ILE A 213 -7.25 -18.19 5.51
C ILE A 213 -5.98 -18.99 5.18
N SER A 214 -6.11 -20.30 4.96
CA SER A 214 -4.99 -21.17 4.61
C SER A 214 -4.35 -20.76 3.27
N ASN A 215 -5.18 -20.40 2.29
CA ASN A 215 -4.72 -19.86 1.01
C ASN A 215 -3.97 -18.52 1.19
N LYS A 216 -4.48 -17.63 2.05
CA LYS A 216 -3.77 -16.38 2.41
C LYS A 216 -2.40 -16.67 3.04
N ILE A 217 -2.34 -17.54 4.04
CA ILE A 217 -1.08 -17.95 4.70
C ILE A 217 -0.10 -18.52 3.67
N SER A 218 -0.56 -19.43 2.81
CA SER A 218 0.27 -20.04 1.78
C SER A 218 0.81 -19.00 0.79
N SER A 219 -0.02 -18.03 0.39
CA SER A 219 0.36 -16.98 -0.57
C SER A 219 1.47 -16.05 -0.06
N ILE A 220 1.58 -15.87 1.26
CA ILE A 220 2.60 -14.98 1.87
C ILE A 220 3.76 -15.75 2.51
N LYS A 221 3.74 -17.09 2.48
CA LYS A 221 4.69 -17.95 3.20
C LYS A 221 6.14 -17.58 2.93
N VAL A 222 6.50 -17.35 1.67
CA VAL A 222 7.88 -16.99 1.29
C VAL A 222 8.28 -15.62 1.81
N LYS A 223 7.37 -14.65 1.75
CA LYS A 223 7.61 -13.31 2.32
C LYS A 223 7.85 -13.38 3.83
N VAL A 224 7.12 -14.24 4.53
CA VAL A 224 7.33 -14.53 5.95
C VAL A 224 8.68 -15.21 6.19
N GLU A 225 9.08 -16.17 5.35
CA GLU A 225 10.41 -16.82 5.42
C GLU A 225 11.53 -15.79 5.27
N ILE A 226 11.43 -14.88 4.28
CA ILE A 226 12.41 -13.82 4.03
C ILE A 226 12.45 -12.79 5.17
N GLU A 227 11.30 -12.34 5.68
CA GLU A 227 11.29 -11.39 6.81
C GLU A 227 11.92 -12.02 8.07
N ASN A 228 11.68 -13.31 8.33
CA ASN A 228 12.34 -14.03 9.42
C ASN A 228 13.86 -14.18 9.19
N LEU A 229 14.26 -14.45 7.95
CA LEU A 229 15.67 -14.52 7.56
C LEU A 229 16.38 -13.20 7.89
N LEU A 230 15.80 -12.06 7.52
CA LEU A 230 16.37 -10.74 7.81
C LEU A 230 16.51 -10.51 9.32
N GLN A 231 15.48 -10.84 10.12
CA GLN A 231 15.58 -10.74 11.58
C GLN A 231 16.67 -11.63 12.20
N LEU A 232 16.95 -12.79 11.59
CA LEU A 232 18.02 -13.68 12.06
C LEU A 232 19.41 -13.13 11.69
N ILE A 233 19.56 -12.56 10.50
CA ILE A 233 20.79 -11.88 10.07
C ILE A 233 21.10 -10.71 11.02
N ASP A 234 20.11 -9.87 11.34
CA ASP A 234 20.28 -8.74 12.27
C ASP A 234 20.67 -9.18 13.69
N LYS A 235 20.26 -10.38 14.09
CA LYS A 235 20.60 -11.00 15.39
C LYS A 235 21.85 -11.87 15.33
N PHE A 236 22.59 -11.87 14.23
CA PHE A 236 23.78 -12.69 14.01
C PHE A 236 23.55 -14.21 14.15
N GLN A 237 22.31 -14.68 13.96
CA GLN A 237 21.91 -16.10 14.06
C GLN A 237 22.08 -16.84 12.73
N TYR A 238 23.32 -16.92 12.26
CA TYR A 238 23.66 -17.36 10.91
C TYR A 238 23.28 -18.80 10.57
N GLU A 239 23.41 -19.75 11.51
CA GLU A 239 23.02 -21.14 11.27
C GLU A 239 21.53 -21.28 10.96
N LYS A 240 20.69 -20.55 11.71
CA LYS A 240 19.24 -20.54 11.47
C LYS A 240 18.89 -19.83 10.16
N ALA A 241 19.61 -18.76 9.82
CA ALA A 241 19.46 -18.06 8.54
C ALA A 241 19.76 -19.00 7.35
N LEU A 242 20.86 -19.75 7.40
CA LEU A 242 21.20 -20.76 6.39
C LEU A 242 20.12 -21.84 6.27
N LYS A 243 19.54 -22.28 7.40
CA LYS A 243 18.42 -23.23 7.37
C LYS A 243 17.21 -22.66 6.61
N ILE A 244 16.83 -21.40 6.84
CA ILE A 244 15.74 -20.77 6.09
C ILE A 244 16.09 -20.70 4.60
N LEU A 245 17.28 -20.22 4.28
CA LEU A 245 17.75 -20.11 2.89
C LEU A 245 17.69 -21.45 2.14
N SER A 246 18.01 -22.57 2.82
CA SER A 246 17.91 -23.92 2.23
C SER A 246 16.48 -24.38 1.90
N THR A 247 15.46 -23.71 2.47
CA THR A 247 14.03 -24.02 2.23
C THR A 247 13.37 -23.12 1.18
N ILE A 248 14.07 -22.06 0.76
CA ILE A 248 13.60 -21.17 -0.30
C ILE A 248 14.04 -21.77 -1.64
N ASN A 249 13.11 -22.49 -2.29
CA ASN A 249 13.35 -23.03 -3.62
C ASN A 249 13.14 -21.96 -4.70
N ASP A 250 14.04 -21.93 -5.69
CA ASP A 250 14.00 -21.05 -6.86
C ASP A 250 12.71 -21.19 -7.72
N ASP A 251 11.93 -22.26 -7.52
CA ASP A 251 10.67 -22.54 -8.24
C ASP A 251 9.44 -21.82 -7.65
N LYS A 252 9.57 -21.19 -6.48
CA LYS A 252 8.51 -20.34 -5.94
C LYS A 252 8.50 -19.02 -6.72
N ASN A 253 7.34 -18.40 -6.91
CA ASN A 253 7.17 -17.10 -7.58
C ASN A 253 7.86 -15.95 -6.79
N LEU A 254 9.18 -15.94 -6.76
CA LEU A 254 10.03 -14.90 -6.17
C LEU A 254 10.04 -13.69 -7.10
N ASP A 255 9.83 -12.51 -6.53
CA ASP A 255 9.96 -11.25 -7.25
C ASP A 255 11.37 -10.65 -7.10
N LYS A 256 11.56 -9.46 -7.69
CA LYS A 256 12.84 -8.77 -7.71
C LYS A 256 13.32 -8.40 -6.30
N GLU A 257 12.40 -7.99 -5.42
CA GLU A 257 12.67 -7.70 -4.00
C GLU A 257 13.08 -8.97 -3.24
N ASP A 258 12.43 -10.11 -3.49
CA ASP A 258 12.77 -11.37 -2.83
C ASP A 258 14.19 -11.81 -3.16
N TYR A 259 14.56 -11.80 -4.44
CA TYR A 259 15.92 -12.14 -4.86
C TYR A 259 16.97 -11.19 -4.28
N TYR A 260 16.64 -9.91 -4.14
CA TYR A 260 17.50 -8.93 -3.48
C TYR A 260 17.77 -9.32 -2.02
N TRP A 261 16.72 -9.61 -1.23
CA TRP A 261 16.88 -9.94 0.19
C TRP A 261 17.58 -11.28 0.42
N ILE A 262 17.37 -12.25 -0.47
CA ILE A 262 18.11 -13.52 -0.45
C ILE A 262 19.60 -13.27 -0.74
N ALA A 263 19.91 -12.48 -1.76
CA ALA A 263 21.29 -12.11 -2.10
C ALA A 263 22.00 -11.36 -0.98
N TYR A 264 21.32 -10.38 -0.39
CA TYR A 264 21.78 -9.64 0.77
C TYR A 264 22.13 -10.58 1.93
N SER A 265 21.25 -11.54 2.21
CA SER A 265 21.47 -12.51 3.29
C SER A 265 22.68 -13.41 3.01
N TYR A 266 22.83 -13.94 1.79
CA TYR A 266 24.04 -14.68 1.40
C TYR A 266 25.32 -13.83 1.49
N ASN A 267 25.24 -12.55 1.13
CA ASN A 267 26.37 -11.63 1.24
C ASN A 267 26.81 -11.48 2.71
N LYS A 268 25.86 -11.26 3.64
CA LYS A 268 26.14 -11.20 5.09
C LYS A 268 26.71 -12.49 5.66
N LEU A 269 26.42 -13.63 5.03
CA LEU A 269 26.96 -14.95 5.38
C LEU A 269 28.30 -15.25 4.71
N ASN A 270 28.89 -14.30 3.97
CA ASN A 270 30.10 -14.48 3.16
C ASN A 270 29.98 -15.52 2.03
N GLU A 271 28.76 -15.92 1.67
CA GLU A 271 28.47 -16.82 0.53
C GLU A 271 28.49 -16.04 -0.79
N THR A 272 29.66 -15.51 -1.15
CA THR A 272 29.85 -14.53 -2.22
C THR A 272 29.29 -14.98 -3.57
N ASN A 273 29.51 -16.23 -3.99
CA ASN A 273 29.03 -16.71 -5.28
C ASN A 273 27.49 -16.80 -5.35
N LEU A 274 26.84 -17.20 -4.24
CA LEU A 274 25.38 -17.25 -4.15
C LEU A 274 24.78 -15.84 -4.12
N ALA A 275 25.39 -14.93 -3.36
CA ALA A 275 24.98 -13.53 -3.34
C ALA A 275 25.00 -12.92 -4.75
N ILE A 276 26.09 -13.09 -5.51
CA ILE A 276 26.19 -12.63 -6.90
C ILE A 276 25.07 -13.24 -7.76
N LYS A 277 24.89 -14.57 -7.71
CA LYS A 277 23.84 -15.28 -8.47
C LYS A 277 22.46 -14.66 -8.23
N TYR A 278 22.11 -14.38 -6.98
CA TYR A 278 20.78 -13.88 -6.61
C TYR A 278 20.61 -12.37 -6.91
N TYR A 279 21.64 -11.55 -6.73
CA TYR A 279 21.59 -10.15 -7.19
C TYR A 279 21.39 -10.06 -8.71
N GLU A 280 22.08 -10.89 -9.49
CA GLU A 280 21.88 -10.93 -10.95
C GLU A 280 20.46 -11.37 -11.33
N LYS A 281 19.84 -12.29 -10.59
CA LYS A 281 18.43 -12.64 -10.79
C LYS A 281 17.50 -11.47 -10.51
N SER A 282 17.76 -10.72 -9.44
CA SER A 282 16.99 -9.51 -9.12
C SER A 282 17.09 -8.48 -10.26
N LEU A 283 18.30 -8.17 -10.74
CA LEU A 283 18.50 -7.27 -11.90
C LEU A 283 17.83 -7.77 -13.18
N LYS A 284 17.83 -9.08 -13.45
CA LYS A 284 17.11 -9.67 -14.60
C LYS A 284 15.60 -9.46 -14.55
N LEU A 285 15.04 -9.25 -13.35
CA LEU A 285 13.64 -8.86 -13.14
C LEU A 285 13.46 -7.33 -13.12
N ASN A 286 14.41 -6.59 -13.70
CA ASN A 286 14.44 -5.12 -13.72
C ASN A 286 14.40 -4.51 -12.31
N ALA A 287 15.14 -5.11 -11.37
CA ALA A 287 15.46 -4.43 -10.13
C ALA A 287 16.29 -3.19 -10.40
N ASP A 288 15.89 -2.13 -9.73
CA ASP A 288 16.43 -0.80 -9.84
C ASP A 288 16.95 -0.33 -8.48
N PHE A 289 17.16 -1.19 -7.49
CA PHE A 289 17.62 -0.76 -6.16
C PHE A 289 19.10 -0.33 -6.20
N LEU A 290 19.40 0.91 -5.76
CA LEU A 290 20.76 1.44 -5.66
C LEU A 290 21.74 0.46 -5.00
N ASN A 291 21.32 -0.13 -3.88
CA ASN A 291 22.14 -1.06 -3.11
C ASN A 291 22.58 -2.29 -3.91
N ILE A 292 21.80 -2.75 -4.90
CA ILE A 292 22.24 -3.87 -5.74
C ILE A 292 23.50 -3.51 -6.51
N PHE A 293 23.55 -2.33 -7.13
CA PHE A 293 24.70 -1.91 -7.93
C PHE A 293 25.95 -1.77 -7.07
N ILE A 294 25.81 -1.19 -5.87
CA ILE A 294 26.91 -1.06 -4.91
C ILE A 294 27.40 -2.46 -4.47
N GLU A 295 26.52 -3.29 -3.93
CA GLU A 295 26.89 -4.58 -3.34
C GLU A 295 27.38 -5.57 -4.40
N LEU A 296 26.71 -5.68 -5.55
CA LEU A 296 27.11 -6.57 -6.63
C LEU A 296 28.45 -6.14 -7.26
N GLY A 297 28.68 -4.84 -7.44
CA GLY A 297 29.95 -4.32 -7.95
C GLY A 297 31.10 -4.65 -6.99
N LEU A 298 30.92 -4.42 -5.70
CA LEU A 298 31.91 -4.78 -4.67
C LEU A 298 32.16 -6.29 -4.59
N LEU A 299 31.12 -7.11 -4.71
CA LEU A 299 31.27 -8.57 -4.76
C LEU A 299 32.04 -9.03 -6.00
N TYR A 300 31.78 -8.43 -7.16
CA TYR A 300 32.54 -8.73 -8.38
C TYR A 300 34.00 -8.32 -8.26
N TYR A 301 34.26 -7.17 -7.63
CA TYR A 301 35.62 -6.73 -7.30
C TYR A 301 36.32 -7.71 -6.35
N LYS A 302 35.64 -8.16 -5.29
CA LYS A 302 36.16 -9.13 -4.31
C LYS A 302 36.61 -10.45 -4.96
N ILE A 303 35.92 -10.91 -6.00
CA ILE A 303 36.32 -12.11 -6.77
C ILE A 303 37.20 -11.80 -8.00
N ASN A 304 37.84 -10.63 -8.00
CA ASN A 304 38.77 -10.16 -9.04
C ASN A 304 38.17 -10.08 -10.46
N LYS A 305 36.85 -9.94 -10.59
CA LYS A 305 36.18 -9.69 -11.87
C LYS A 305 36.01 -8.18 -12.09
N ILE A 306 37.13 -7.47 -12.16
CA ILE A 306 37.20 -5.99 -12.16
C ILE A 306 36.35 -5.37 -13.29
N ASN A 307 36.44 -5.89 -14.52
CA ASN A 307 35.65 -5.37 -15.65
C ASN A 307 34.14 -5.53 -15.45
N LYS A 308 33.70 -6.60 -14.77
CA LYS A 308 32.28 -6.76 -14.43
C LYS A 308 31.85 -5.78 -13.35
N ALA A 309 32.68 -5.59 -12.33
CA ALA A 309 32.42 -4.62 -11.27
C ALA A 309 32.28 -3.20 -11.85
N LEU A 310 33.20 -2.79 -12.73
CA LEU A 310 33.15 -1.49 -13.41
C LEU A 310 31.82 -1.32 -14.17
N LYS A 311 31.44 -2.32 -14.96
CA LYS A 311 30.17 -2.30 -15.70
C LYS A 311 28.97 -2.16 -14.77
N ILE A 312 28.93 -2.87 -13.63
CA ILE A 312 27.82 -2.75 -12.68
C ILE A 312 27.72 -1.34 -12.10
N PHE A 313 28.84 -0.68 -11.78
CA PHE A 313 28.82 0.70 -11.31
C PHE A 313 28.39 1.68 -12.40
N GLU A 314 28.83 1.48 -13.64
CA GLU A 314 28.37 2.26 -14.81
C GLU A 314 26.87 2.08 -15.05
N ASP A 315 26.37 0.85 -15.02
CA ASP A 315 24.93 0.55 -15.15
C ASP A 315 24.12 1.21 -14.03
N GLY A 316 24.63 1.23 -12.79
CA GLY A 316 24.02 1.93 -11.67
C GLY A 316 23.96 3.45 -11.86
N LEU A 317 25.05 4.07 -12.34
CA LEU A 317 25.14 5.51 -12.59
C LEU A 317 24.24 5.98 -13.76
N ASN A 318 23.82 5.09 -14.64
CA ASN A 318 22.81 5.40 -15.66
C ASN A 318 21.40 5.57 -15.07
N ILE A 319 21.13 5.00 -13.88
CA ILE A 319 19.84 5.09 -13.19
C ILE A 319 19.91 6.13 -12.08
N TYR A 320 20.97 6.06 -11.26
CA TYR A 320 21.24 6.94 -10.13
C TYR A 320 22.32 7.94 -10.53
N ILE A 321 21.89 8.95 -11.27
CA ILE A 321 22.77 10.02 -11.71
C ILE A 321 23.33 10.69 -10.45
N ASP A 322 24.65 10.81 -10.43
CA ASP A 322 25.40 11.50 -9.39
C ASP A 322 25.36 10.86 -7.99
N ASP A 323 25.18 9.54 -7.92
CA ASP A 323 25.47 8.80 -6.69
C ASP A 323 26.99 8.73 -6.42
N GLU A 324 27.41 9.38 -5.34
CA GLU A 324 28.81 9.49 -4.91
C GLU A 324 29.48 8.12 -4.66
N LYS A 325 28.74 7.12 -4.17
CA LYS A 325 29.31 5.80 -3.83
C LYS A 325 29.57 4.99 -5.08
N LEU A 326 28.63 4.99 -6.03
CA LEU A 326 28.85 4.36 -7.32
C LEU A 326 30.01 5.03 -8.07
N MET A 327 30.03 6.37 -8.10
CA MET A 327 31.06 7.15 -8.77
C MET A 327 32.45 6.94 -8.15
N PHE A 328 32.56 6.97 -6.83
CA PHE A 328 33.79 6.70 -6.10
C PHE A 328 34.35 5.31 -6.41
N ASN A 329 33.50 4.28 -6.33
CA ASN A 329 33.93 2.91 -6.64
C ASN A 329 34.34 2.76 -8.11
N LYS A 330 33.64 3.42 -9.03
CA LYS A 330 34.02 3.45 -10.46
C LYS A 330 35.42 4.04 -10.65
N ILE A 331 35.71 5.20 -10.06
CA ILE A 331 37.02 5.88 -10.13
C ILE A 331 38.13 4.95 -9.64
N ILE A 332 37.94 4.27 -8.50
CA ILE A 332 38.92 3.31 -7.99
C ILE A 332 39.22 2.21 -9.01
N LEU A 333 38.20 1.67 -9.67
CA LEU A 333 38.40 0.61 -10.67
C LEU A 333 39.06 1.14 -11.94
N GLU A 334 38.74 2.35 -12.38
CA GLU A 334 39.39 3.00 -13.52
C GLU A 334 40.88 3.22 -13.28
N LEU A 335 41.25 3.74 -12.10
CA LEU A 335 42.65 3.88 -11.68
C LEU A 335 43.37 2.53 -11.67
N LYS A 336 42.73 1.49 -11.11
CA LYS A 336 43.29 0.13 -11.06
C LYS A 336 43.47 -0.50 -12.45
N LEU A 337 42.64 -0.11 -13.42
CA LEU A 337 42.73 -0.54 -14.81
C LEU A 337 43.62 0.38 -15.66
N ASN A 338 44.31 1.35 -15.04
CA ASN A 338 45.12 2.37 -15.71
C ASN A 338 44.35 3.21 -16.75
N MET A 339 43.03 3.39 -16.55
CA MET A 339 42.18 4.23 -17.39
C MET A 339 42.23 5.69 -16.92
N PHE A 340 43.44 6.27 -16.88
CA PHE A 340 43.70 7.55 -16.21
C PHE A 340 42.91 8.73 -16.77
N GLU A 341 42.71 8.81 -18.09
CA GLU A 341 41.91 9.88 -18.69
C GLU A 341 40.44 9.88 -18.21
N LYS A 342 39.84 8.68 -18.11
CA LYS A 342 38.47 8.53 -17.61
C LYS A 342 38.41 8.85 -16.12
N ALA A 343 39.34 8.29 -15.35
CA ALA A 343 39.43 8.53 -13.91
C ALA A 343 39.58 10.02 -13.60
N LYS A 344 40.40 10.77 -14.36
CA LYS A 344 40.55 12.22 -14.21
C LYS A 344 39.22 12.94 -14.40
N LYS A 345 38.54 12.65 -15.51
CA LYS A 345 37.24 13.26 -15.83
C LYS A 345 36.22 12.99 -14.75
N ASP A 346 36.19 11.76 -14.24
CA ASP A 346 35.25 11.33 -13.21
C ASP A 346 35.59 11.92 -11.83
N ILE A 347 36.88 12.05 -11.48
CA ILE A 347 37.35 12.78 -10.29
C ILE A 347 36.92 14.25 -10.35
N ASP A 348 37.12 14.91 -11.49
CA ASP A 348 36.73 16.31 -11.63
C ASP A 348 35.20 16.45 -11.60
N LYS A 349 34.45 15.45 -12.10
CA LYS A 349 32.99 15.42 -12.03
C LYS A 349 32.47 15.23 -10.60
N ILE A 350 32.98 14.24 -9.84
CA ILE A 350 32.47 13.94 -8.49
C ILE A 350 32.69 15.10 -7.51
N LEU A 351 33.78 15.86 -7.68
CA LEU A 351 34.09 17.05 -6.87
C LEU A 351 33.12 18.24 -7.13
N LEU A 352 32.24 18.14 -8.12
CA LEU A 352 31.19 19.13 -8.40
C LEU A 352 29.83 18.74 -7.80
N TYR A 353 29.71 17.60 -7.11
CA TYR A 353 28.45 17.18 -6.49
C TYR A 353 28.10 18.13 -5.34
N GLU A 354 26.85 18.62 -5.32
CA GLU A 354 26.40 19.63 -4.36
C GLU A 354 26.48 19.14 -2.91
N ASP A 355 26.15 17.87 -2.68
CA ASP A 355 26.09 17.23 -1.36
C ASP A 355 27.12 16.08 -1.21
N LEU A 356 28.35 16.26 -1.72
CA LEU A 356 29.40 15.25 -1.61
C LEU A 356 29.81 15.02 -0.14
N ASP A 357 29.80 13.76 0.31
CA ASP A 357 30.25 13.39 1.64
C ASP A 357 31.74 13.73 1.85
N ASN A 358 32.04 14.40 2.97
CA ASN A 358 33.39 14.88 3.27
C ASN A 358 34.43 13.74 3.32
N THR A 359 34.05 12.52 3.70
CA THR A 359 34.97 11.38 3.72
C THR A 359 35.32 10.96 2.29
N ILE A 360 34.33 10.87 1.41
CA ILE A 360 34.54 10.57 -0.02
C ILE A 360 35.34 11.69 -0.68
N MET A 361 35.05 12.96 -0.38
CA MET A 361 35.80 14.09 -0.89
C MET A 361 37.29 14.00 -0.52
N ASN A 362 37.60 13.72 0.75
CA ASN A 362 38.98 13.56 1.21
C ASN A 362 39.69 12.39 0.51
N ASP A 363 39.00 11.26 0.35
CA ASP A 363 39.55 10.08 -0.34
C ASP A 363 39.81 10.36 -1.82
N ILE A 364 38.91 11.09 -2.50
CA ILE A 364 39.09 11.50 -3.89
C ILE A 364 40.27 12.47 -4.04
N LEU A 365 40.41 13.46 -3.16
CA LEU A 365 41.55 14.38 -3.18
C LEU A 365 42.88 13.66 -2.93
N TYR A 366 42.87 12.70 -2.02
CA TYR A 366 44.02 11.83 -1.78
C TYR A 366 44.38 11.02 -3.04
N LEU A 367 43.40 10.37 -3.68
CA LEU A 367 43.61 9.63 -4.93
C LEU A 367 44.13 10.54 -6.06
N LYS A 368 43.59 11.76 -6.18
CA LYS A 368 44.02 12.75 -7.17
C LYS A 368 45.49 13.13 -7.00
N ASN A 369 45.95 13.28 -5.76
CA ASN A 369 47.36 13.56 -5.45
C ASN A 369 48.23 12.31 -5.69
N LEU A 370 47.81 11.14 -5.19
CA LEU A 370 48.54 9.89 -5.34
C LEU A 370 48.82 9.52 -6.81
N TYR A 371 47.86 9.80 -7.70
CA TYR A 371 47.95 9.53 -9.14
C TYR A 371 48.26 10.78 -9.99
N GLU A 372 48.70 11.89 -9.40
CA GLU A 372 48.87 13.18 -10.09
C GLU A 372 49.67 13.06 -11.40
N ASN A 373 50.79 12.33 -11.37
CA ASN A 373 51.64 12.14 -12.55
C ASN A 373 50.97 11.32 -13.65
N ASP A 374 50.11 10.36 -13.29
CA ASP A 374 49.45 9.49 -14.26
C ASP A 374 48.18 10.11 -14.82
N LEU A 375 47.50 10.96 -14.04
CA LEU A 375 46.33 11.73 -14.48
C LEU A 375 46.71 12.93 -15.38
N ASN A 376 47.98 13.33 -15.44
CA ASN A 376 48.47 14.46 -16.23
C ASN A 376 49.29 14.06 -17.48
N LYS A 377 49.47 12.75 -17.70
CA LYS A 377 49.94 12.19 -18.98
C LYS A 377 48.75 12.04 -19.93
#